data_AF-A0AAW9YAR8-F1
#
_entry.id   AF-A0AAW9YAR8-F1
#
_cell.length_a   1.000
_cell.length_b   1.000
_cell.length_c   1.000
_cell.angle_alpha   90.00
_cell.angle_beta   90.00
_cell.angle_gamma   90.00
#
_symmetry.space_group_name_H-M   'P 1'
#
loop_
_entity.id
_entity.type
_entity.pdbx_description
1 polymer ?
#
loop_
_entity_poly.entity_id
_entity_poly.type
_entity_poly.pdbx_seq_one_letter_code
_entity_poly.pdbx_strand_id
1 'polypeptide(L)'
;MTVRSLISVGVSLALVACGGGGGGDSGDNPVTPPVQKMAISGKAIDGYVQGATAYLDLNFNRKLDEGEPNAVTSNNGDYRLEVTEAQQECAQYVPLVVDVPVGAVDLDSGPVEQAYQMVLPPQFKPVTQEDFYHVTPLTSVMWSTVEKELASGGPLTCQNVMADQKKREQLMESLDQAVNRMIYHYNIPEEKLYEDYIAAGDTETAALAQEIVRGLQKSFSASEELKRQHPDASYAYVDYHIGDYRDNDNAYPAAWYREQAIYWADKSRTELVKVSDDFSQDVRTIIYGEQTKVIGKGYTYGNSYEFESRNGDDTPYTCDIKESIATTADGKEYELVNLANGEAQVFADCIPEGLAGTITHRYAIVGYKEAEAEHLSQFSYTRNAGSFPFLSDWVGMADDHASRNMSELIASFEQLPYRYDDKTAEPDAAWWVKNQTTTESNGVTTTISYDEQGRYRKFTVFANGTHTEECGTDGVAWGTCNQ
;
A
#
# COMPACT_ATOMS: atom_id res chain seq x y z
N MET A 1 28.90 -13.03 -30.65
CA MET A 1 29.70 -12.19 -31.56
C MET A 1 30.03 -10.90 -30.85
N THR A 2 31.32 -10.60 -30.75
CA THR A 2 31.94 -9.45 -30.10
C THR A 2 31.77 -8.17 -30.90
N VAL A 3 31.52 -7.02 -30.24
CA VAL A 3 32.38 -5.81 -30.37
C VAL A 3 32.33 -5.02 -29.04
N ARG A 4 33.52 -4.72 -28.52
CA ARG A 4 33.85 -3.83 -27.39
C ARG A 4 34.00 -2.39 -27.91
N SER A 5 33.71 -1.37 -27.09
CA SER A 5 34.32 -0.04 -27.27
C SER A 5 34.83 0.51 -25.94
N LEU A 6 36.04 1.07 -25.99
CA LEU A 6 36.96 1.34 -24.89
C LEU A 6 36.94 2.81 -24.44
N ILE A 7 37.15 2.96 -23.14
CA ILE A 7 37.48 4.19 -22.40
C ILE A 7 38.87 4.71 -22.83
N SER A 8 39.06 6.04 -22.86
CA SER A 8 40.39 6.67 -22.84
C SER A 8 40.37 7.93 -21.96
N VAL A 9 41.26 7.96 -20.98
CA VAL A 9 41.55 9.06 -20.04
C VAL A 9 42.74 9.87 -20.56
N GLY A 10 42.76 11.18 -20.37
CA GLY A 10 43.93 12.04 -20.64
C GLY A 10 43.90 13.35 -19.84
N VAL A 11 44.72 13.42 -18.79
CA VAL A 11 44.99 14.59 -17.92
C VAL A 11 46.03 15.50 -18.56
N SER A 12 45.92 16.83 -18.39
CA SER A 12 47.06 17.76 -18.51
C SER A 12 46.81 19.05 -17.70
N LEU A 13 47.67 19.29 -16.71
CA LEU A 13 47.85 20.56 -15.99
C LEU A 13 48.75 21.51 -16.79
N ALA A 14 48.45 22.82 -16.74
CA ALA A 14 49.43 23.87 -16.96
C ALA A 14 49.09 25.10 -16.09
N LEU A 15 50.00 25.43 -15.18
CA LEU A 15 50.08 26.68 -14.42
C LEU A 15 51.04 27.63 -15.14
N VAL A 16 50.62 28.88 -15.40
CA VAL A 16 51.54 30.01 -15.59
C VAL A 16 51.00 31.23 -14.86
N ALA A 17 51.88 31.82 -14.06
CA ALA A 17 51.71 33.02 -13.26
C ALA A 17 51.78 34.31 -14.08
N CYS A 18 51.11 35.36 -13.59
CA CYS A 18 51.45 36.75 -13.88
C CYS A 18 51.31 37.56 -12.58
N GLY A 19 52.36 38.31 -12.24
CA GLY A 19 52.44 39.13 -11.04
C GLY A 19 51.99 40.58 -11.24
N GLY A 20 51.86 41.31 -10.14
CA GLY A 20 51.73 42.78 -10.12
C GLY A 20 51.29 43.28 -8.74
N GLY A 21 52.14 44.03 -8.05
CA GLY A 21 51.98 44.41 -6.64
C GLY A 21 51.36 45.80 -6.37
N GLY A 22 51.34 46.16 -5.08
CA GLY A 22 51.03 47.50 -4.57
C GLY A 22 50.53 47.44 -3.13
N GLY A 23 51.28 48.02 -2.19
CA GLY A 23 50.99 47.98 -0.75
C GLY A 23 49.88 48.93 -0.27
N GLY A 24 49.36 48.65 0.92
CA GLY A 24 48.43 49.51 1.66
C GLY A 24 47.95 48.80 2.93
N ASP A 25 48.51 49.20 4.06
CA ASP A 25 48.17 48.78 5.43
C ASP A 25 46.73 49.20 5.79
N SER A 26 45.91 48.25 6.26
CA SER A 26 44.71 48.46 7.09
C SER A 26 44.20 47.10 7.57
N GLY A 27 44.13 46.91 8.89
CA GLY A 27 43.71 45.66 9.52
C GLY A 27 42.32 45.22 9.11
N ASP A 28 42.23 44.01 8.57
CA ASP A 28 40.97 43.35 8.24
C ASP A 28 40.79 42.18 9.22
N ASN A 29 39.76 42.28 10.07
CA ASN A 29 39.26 41.12 10.79
C ASN A 29 38.81 40.09 9.74
N PRO A 30 39.11 38.79 9.89
CA PRO A 30 38.54 37.80 8.99
C PRO A 30 37.02 37.80 9.19
N VAL A 31 36.30 38.44 8.26
CA VAL A 31 34.86 38.22 8.08
C VAL A 31 34.73 36.77 7.65
N THR A 32 34.43 35.90 8.61
CA THR A 32 33.99 34.54 8.33
C THR A 32 32.74 34.67 7.46
N PRO A 33 32.66 34.02 6.29
CA PRO A 33 31.41 34.00 5.52
C PRO A 33 30.28 33.52 6.45
N PRO A 34 29.09 34.12 6.41
CA PRO A 34 27.98 33.62 7.21
C PRO A 34 27.75 32.16 6.81
N VAL A 35 27.96 31.25 7.76
CA VAL A 35 27.54 29.84 7.63
C VAL A 35 26.06 29.89 7.26
N GLN A 36 25.69 29.42 6.07
CA GLN A 36 24.29 29.33 5.70
C GLN A 36 23.64 28.34 6.67
N LYS A 37 22.91 28.86 7.65
CA LYS A 37 22.15 28.03 8.57
C LYS A 37 20.93 27.51 7.83
N MET A 38 20.83 26.19 7.77
CA MET A 38 19.60 25.53 7.33
C MET A 38 18.59 25.65 8.45
N ALA A 39 17.29 25.68 8.11
CA ALA A 39 16.26 25.77 9.12
C ALA A 39 15.12 24.82 8.82
N ILE A 40 14.61 24.22 9.88
CA ILE A 40 13.42 23.38 9.88
C ILE A 40 12.27 24.26 10.34
N SER A 41 11.22 24.36 9.54
CA SER A 41 10.05 25.18 9.85
C SER A 41 8.80 24.33 9.82
N GLY A 42 7.82 24.69 10.64
CA GLY A 42 6.56 23.96 10.74
C GLY A 42 5.62 24.62 11.74
N LYS A 43 4.56 23.89 12.08
CA LYS A 43 3.56 24.30 13.07
C LYS A 43 3.29 23.17 14.06
N ALA A 44 3.05 23.52 15.31
CA ALA A 44 2.43 22.64 16.29
C ALA A 44 0.90 22.78 16.19
N ILE A 45 0.20 21.71 15.83
CA ILE A 45 -1.24 21.73 15.50
C ILE A 45 -1.98 20.69 16.34
N ASP A 46 -2.61 21.14 17.42
CA ASP A 46 -3.56 20.45 18.29
C ASP A 46 -4.49 21.53 18.87
N GLY A 47 -5.21 22.21 17.98
CA GLY A 47 -5.36 23.68 18.06
C GLY A 47 -4.00 24.36 17.89
N TYR A 48 -3.87 25.49 17.21
CA TYR A 48 -2.53 26.09 17.08
C TYR A 48 -1.92 26.32 18.47
N VAL A 49 -0.78 25.68 18.76
CA VAL A 49 -0.22 25.65 20.12
C VAL A 49 0.80 26.77 20.28
N GLN A 50 0.50 27.75 21.13
CA GLN A 50 1.39 28.85 21.51
C GLN A 50 2.18 28.53 22.78
N GLY A 51 3.48 28.83 22.77
CA GLY A 51 4.34 28.75 23.96
C GLY A 51 4.89 27.34 24.26
N ALA A 52 4.65 26.37 23.38
CA ALA A 52 5.33 25.08 23.36
C ALA A 52 6.75 25.19 22.81
N THR A 53 7.62 24.23 23.14
CA THR A 53 9.01 24.16 22.67
C THR A 53 9.17 23.04 21.64
N ALA A 54 9.50 23.38 20.40
CA ALA A 54 9.84 22.43 19.35
C ALA A 54 11.35 22.18 19.35
N TYR A 55 11.80 20.93 19.24
CA TYR A 55 13.22 20.56 19.19
C TYR A 55 13.49 19.25 18.44
N LEU A 56 14.69 19.12 17.86
CA LEU A 56 15.17 17.85 17.30
C LEU A 56 15.76 16.99 18.42
N ASP A 57 15.14 15.85 18.71
CA ASP A 57 15.55 14.92 19.77
C ASP A 57 16.63 13.96 19.25
N LEU A 58 17.90 14.36 19.38
CA LEU A 58 19.04 13.69 18.77
C LEU A 58 19.35 12.33 19.41
N ASN A 59 18.84 12.09 20.62
CA ASN A 59 19.12 10.89 21.41
C ASN A 59 17.86 10.11 21.84
N PHE A 60 16.68 10.48 21.31
CA PHE A 60 15.41 9.77 21.50
C PHE A 60 14.97 9.67 22.96
N ASN A 61 15.39 10.61 23.81
CA ASN A 61 15.03 10.58 25.23
C ASN A 61 13.78 11.40 25.56
N ARG A 62 13.19 12.06 24.55
CA ARG A 62 12.01 12.92 24.64
C ARG A 62 12.18 14.08 25.63
N LYS A 63 13.40 14.59 25.76
CA LYS A 63 13.75 15.77 26.56
C LYS A 63 14.67 16.67 25.77
N LEU A 64 14.43 17.97 25.86
CA LEU A 64 15.34 18.95 25.29
C LEU A 64 16.68 18.94 26.05
N ASP A 65 17.73 18.48 25.38
CA ASP A 65 19.09 18.42 25.91
C ASP A 65 20.00 19.55 25.39
N GLU A 66 21.15 19.71 26.05
CA GLU A 66 22.17 20.65 25.60
C GLU A 66 22.71 20.27 24.20
N GLY A 67 22.64 21.21 23.27
CA GLY A 67 23.11 21.01 21.90
C GLY A 67 22.03 20.57 20.90
N GLU A 68 20.79 20.42 21.35
CA GLU A 68 19.66 20.14 20.45
C GLU A 68 19.07 21.44 19.88
N PRO A 69 18.90 21.53 18.54
CA PRO A 69 18.19 22.64 17.91
C PRO A 69 16.77 22.75 18.46
N ASN A 70 16.36 23.95 18.84
CA ASN A 70 15.03 24.19 19.40
C ASN A 70 14.49 25.59 19.06
N ALA A 71 13.18 25.76 19.19
CA ALA A 71 12.47 27.03 19.07
C ALA A 71 11.18 27.00 19.88
N VAL A 72 10.74 28.18 20.34
CA VAL A 72 9.42 28.33 20.98
C VAL A 72 8.39 28.68 19.92
N THR A 73 7.23 28.04 20.00
CA THR A 73 6.09 28.24 19.09
C THR A 73 5.49 29.65 19.25
N SER A 74 5.10 30.23 18.11
CA SER A 74 4.48 31.54 18.00
C SER A 74 3.00 31.50 18.45
N ASN A 75 2.33 32.66 18.43
CA ASN A 75 0.88 32.75 18.69
C ASN A 75 0.02 31.95 17.70
N ASN A 76 0.55 31.58 16.54
CA ASN A 76 -0.12 30.78 15.52
C ASN A 76 0.52 29.39 15.36
N GLY A 77 1.22 28.92 16.41
CA GLY A 77 1.86 27.62 16.46
C GLY A 77 3.14 27.48 15.63
N ASP A 78 3.60 28.53 14.95
CA ASP A 78 4.78 28.47 14.09
C ASP A 78 6.07 28.28 14.90
N TYR A 79 6.99 27.47 14.39
CA TYR A 79 8.36 27.42 14.89
C TYR A 79 9.36 27.41 13.73
N ARG A 80 10.60 27.78 14.06
CA ARG A 80 11.74 27.73 13.13
C ARG A 80 13.00 27.36 13.89
N LEU A 81 13.48 26.13 13.70
CA LEU A 81 14.70 25.62 14.31
C LEU A 81 15.88 25.89 13.37
N GLU A 82 16.87 26.64 13.83
CA GLU A 82 18.12 26.82 13.09
C GLU A 82 19.05 25.63 13.37
N VAL A 83 19.45 24.91 12.32
CA VAL A 83 20.30 23.73 12.43
C VAL A 83 21.70 23.99 11.87
N THR A 84 22.72 23.44 12.53
CA THR A 84 24.10 23.42 12.02
C THR A 84 24.28 22.34 10.96
N GLU A 85 25.32 22.44 10.14
CA GLU A 85 25.65 21.40 9.14
C GLU A 85 25.79 20.00 9.77
N ALA A 86 26.38 19.89 10.96
CA ALA A 86 26.53 18.62 11.67
C ALA A 86 25.19 18.05 12.16
N GLN A 87 24.26 18.90 12.58
CA GLN A 87 22.91 18.48 13.01
C GLN A 87 22.03 18.14 11.81
N GLN A 88 22.28 18.74 10.64
CA GLN A 88 21.53 18.46 9.41
C GLN A 88 21.67 16.98 8.98
N GLU A 89 22.85 16.38 9.16
CA GLU A 89 23.04 14.95 8.88
C GLU A 89 22.09 14.07 9.72
N CYS A 90 21.90 14.45 10.99
CA CYS A 90 20.99 13.76 11.91
C CYS A 90 19.51 14.08 11.68
N ALA A 91 19.17 15.26 11.15
CA ALA A 91 17.80 15.76 11.09
C ALA A 91 16.81 14.85 10.33
N GLN A 92 17.30 14.06 9.37
CA GLN A 92 16.49 13.07 8.65
C GLN A 92 16.28 11.74 9.41
N TYR A 93 17.06 11.49 10.47
CA TYR A 93 17.10 10.22 11.20
C TYR A 93 16.49 10.30 12.61
N VAL A 94 16.19 11.50 13.10
CA VAL A 94 15.70 11.73 14.46
C VAL A 94 14.30 12.36 14.45
N PRO A 95 13.49 12.15 15.49
CA PRO A 95 12.17 12.75 15.57
C PRO A 95 12.26 14.25 15.89
N LEU A 96 11.24 14.99 15.45
CA LEU A 96 10.99 16.36 15.87
C LEU A 96 9.91 16.33 16.95
N VAL A 97 10.23 16.82 18.14
CA VAL A 97 9.35 16.81 19.31
C VAL A 97 8.84 18.22 19.59
N VAL A 98 7.55 18.34 19.90
CA VAL A 98 6.95 19.54 20.46
C VAL A 98 6.54 19.23 21.90
N ASP A 99 7.23 19.85 22.85
CA ASP A 99 6.92 19.77 24.28
C ASP A 99 5.97 20.91 24.65
N VAL A 100 4.74 20.55 25.06
CA VAL A 100 3.66 21.47 25.40
C VAL A 100 3.54 21.56 26.92
N PRO A 101 4.05 22.61 27.57
CA PRO A 101 4.02 22.74 29.02
C PRO A 101 2.66 23.23 29.51
N VAL A 102 2.40 23.04 30.80
CA VAL A 102 1.28 23.71 31.48
C VAL A 102 1.40 25.23 31.32
N GLY A 103 0.32 25.88 30.90
CA GLY A 103 0.28 27.31 30.64
C GLY A 103 0.64 27.71 29.20
N ALA A 104 0.99 26.76 28.32
CA ALA A 104 0.84 26.95 26.88
C ALA A 104 -0.64 27.21 26.53
N VAL A 105 -0.90 27.75 25.34
CA VAL A 105 -2.27 28.03 24.88
C VAL A 105 -2.51 27.28 23.58
N ASP A 106 -3.45 26.36 23.61
CA ASP A 106 -4.07 25.77 22.44
C ASP A 106 -5.22 26.72 22.03
N LEU A 107 -5.25 27.15 20.76
CA LEU A 107 -6.24 28.14 20.30
C LEU A 107 -7.69 27.60 20.25
N ASP A 108 -7.88 26.29 20.23
CA ASP A 108 -9.20 25.65 20.21
C ASP A 108 -9.70 25.37 21.64
N SER A 109 -8.81 24.88 22.52
CA SER A 109 -9.19 24.45 23.89
C SER A 109 -8.84 25.45 25.00
N GLY A 110 -7.98 26.43 24.73
CA GLY A 110 -7.51 27.44 25.67
C GLY A 110 -6.22 27.05 26.41
N PRO A 111 -6.00 27.54 27.64
CA PRO A 111 -4.78 27.22 28.39
C PRO A 111 -4.65 25.71 28.67
N VAL A 112 -3.48 25.16 28.35
CA VAL A 112 -3.14 23.76 28.57
C VAL A 112 -2.99 23.49 30.07
N GLU A 113 -3.84 22.61 30.60
CA GLU A 113 -3.86 22.25 32.03
C GLU A 113 -2.94 21.07 32.37
N GLN A 114 -2.63 20.22 31.39
CA GLN A 114 -1.75 19.06 31.54
C GLN A 114 -0.70 19.08 30.45
N ALA A 115 0.57 18.99 30.83
CA ALA A 115 1.65 18.95 29.85
C ALA A 115 1.60 17.66 29.03
N TYR A 116 1.89 17.76 27.74
CA TYR A 116 1.94 16.64 26.81
C TYR A 116 2.99 16.91 25.73
N GLN A 117 3.26 15.89 24.91
CA GLN A 117 4.22 15.99 23.81
C GLN A 117 3.59 15.50 22.51
N MET A 118 3.92 16.18 21.42
CA MET A 118 3.65 15.71 20.07
C MET A 118 4.96 15.43 19.35
N VAL A 119 4.95 14.47 18.42
CA VAL A 119 6.15 14.02 17.72
C VAL A 119 5.86 13.84 16.24
N LEU A 120 6.75 14.35 15.40
CA LEU A 120 6.83 13.99 14.00
C LEU A 120 7.93 12.94 13.83
N PRO A 121 7.62 11.75 13.27
CA PRO A 121 8.62 10.71 13.04
C PRO A 121 9.71 11.18 12.06
N PRO A 122 10.93 10.62 12.13
CA PRO A 122 11.93 10.83 11.10
C PRO A 122 11.37 10.41 9.74
N GLN A 123 11.47 11.29 8.74
CA GLN A 123 10.99 11.00 7.40
C GLN A 123 12.00 10.19 6.56
N PHE A 124 13.23 10.01 7.07
CA PHE A 124 14.33 9.32 6.39
C PHE A 124 14.61 9.83 4.97
N LYS A 125 14.21 11.09 4.72
CA LYS A 125 14.43 11.85 3.50
C LYS A 125 15.22 13.11 3.89
N PRO A 126 16.07 13.63 2.99
CA PRO A 126 16.81 14.85 3.25
C PRO A 126 15.85 15.98 3.60
N VAL A 127 16.12 16.66 4.71
CA VAL A 127 15.34 17.81 5.16
C VAL A 127 15.60 18.99 4.23
N THR A 128 14.54 19.55 3.63
CA THR A 128 14.60 20.74 2.77
C THR A 128 13.99 21.96 3.47
N GLN A 129 14.35 23.19 3.04
CA GLN A 129 13.70 24.41 3.57
C GLN A 129 12.34 24.71 2.94
N GLU A 130 12.00 24.02 1.84
CA GLU A 130 10.75 24.26 1.11
C GLU A 130 9.59 23.48 1.74
N ASP A 131 9.91 22.41 2.48
CA ASP A 131 8.93 21.59 3.19
C ASP A 131 8.56 22.18 4.55
N PHE A 132 7.30 21.99 4.93
CA PHE A 132 6.80 22.28 6.27
C PHE A 132 6.65 20.98 7.06
N TYR A 133 7.29 20.92 8.23
CA TYR A 133 7.37 19.72 9.05
C TYR A 133 6.33 19.74 10.17
N HIS A 134 5.04 19.87 9.87
CA HIS A 134 4.00 20.02 10.90
C HIS A 134 4.01 18.86 11.92
N VAL A 135 3.89 19.21 13.20
CA VAL A 135 3.80 18.25 14.31
C VAL A 135 2.38 18.29 14.86
N THR A 136 1.70 17.15 14.83
CA THR A 136 0.28 17.03 15.22
C THR A 136 0.07 15.82 16.13
N PRO A 137 -1.08 15.69 16.82
CA PRO A 137 -1.41 14.46 17.53
C PRO A 137 -1.38 13.25 16.60
N LEU A 138 -1.76 13.45 15.34
CA LEU A 138 -1.81 12.40 14.32
C LEU A 138 -0.42 11.83 13.99
N THR A 139 0.58 12.69 13.78
CA THR A 139 1.96 12.26 13.53
C THR A 139 2.54 11.53 14.76
N SER A 140 2.10 11.92 15.95
CA SER A 140 2.54 11.37 17.24
C SER A 140 2.07 9.94 17.46
N VAL A 141 0.82 9.65 17.07
CA VAL A 141 0.23 8.31 17.14
C VAL A 141 1.07 7.33 16.32
N MET A 142 1.45 7.72 15.09
CA MET A 142 2.30 6.92 14.22
C MET A 142 3.69 6.68 14.84
N TRP A 143 4.27 7.72 15.42
CA TRP A 143 5.63 7.66 15.94
C TRP A 143 5.82 6.61 17.04
N SER A 144 4.89 6.51 17.98
CA SER A 144 5.02 5.59 19.13
C SER A 144 5.29 4.13 18.73
N THR A 145 4.72 3.69 17.61
CA THR A 145 4.93 2.32 17.11
C THR A 145 6.23 2.20 16.33
N VAL A 146 6.54 3.17 15.47
CA VAL A 146 7.79 3.21 14.69
C VAL A 146 9.00 3.24 15.63
N GLU A 147 8.95 4.07 16.68
CA GLU A 147 9.98 4.18 17.71
C GLU A 147 10.24 2.84 18.41
N LYS A 148 9.17 2.13 18.78
CA LYS A 148 9.27 0.80 19.41
C LYS A 148 9.97 -0.21 18.49
N GLU A 149 9.65 -0.19 17.21
CA GLU A 149 10.27 -1.06 16.22
C GLU A 149 11.75 -0.72 15.98
N LEU A 150 12.10 0.57 15.96
CA LEU A 150 13.49 1.02 15.91
C LEU A 150 14.27 0.58 17.16
N ALA A 151 13.68 0.76 18.35
CA ALA A 151 14.33 0.46 19.64
C ALA A 151 14.62 -1.04 19.82
N SER A 152 13.91 -1.92 19.09
CA SER A 152 14.19 -3.36 19.10
C SER A 152 15.59 -3.72 18.62
N GLY A 153 16.24 -2.83 17.83
CA GLY A 153 17.60 -2.99 17.32
C GLY A 153 18.71 -2.55 18.29
N GLY A 154 18.37 -1.93 19.43
CA GLY A 154 19.31 -1.40 20.40
C GLY A 154 19.00 0.03 20.83
N PRO A 155 19.92 0.70 21.55
CA PRO A 155 19.72 2.08 21.99
C PRO A 155 19.49 3.02 20.78
N LEU A 156 18.47 3.86 20.87
CA LEU A 156 18.19 4.85 19.83
C LEU A 156 19.10 6.08 20.00
N THR A 157 19.87 6.38 18.97
CA THR A 157 20.64 7.61 18.80
C THR A 157 20.69 7.92 17.31
N CYS A 158 20.94 9.18 16.93
CA CYS A 158 21.17 9.52 15.53
C CYS A 158 22.18 8.56 14.86
N GLN A 159 23.31 8.28 15.51
CA GLN A 159 24.37 7.44 14.93
C GLN A 159 23.93 5.98 14.74
N ASN A 160 23.21 5.42 15.71
CA ASN A 160 22.74 4.04 15.62
C ASN A 160 21.65 3.90 14.55
N VAL A 161 20.69 4.83 14.54
CA VAL A 161 19.64 4.86 13.53
C VAL A 161 20.23 5.06 12.15
N MET A 162 21.23 5.93 11.98
CA MET A 162 21.94 6.17 10.71
C MET A 162 22.78 4.95 10.27
N ALA A 163 23.36 4.20 11.20
CA ALA A 163 24.15 3.01 10.89
C ALA A 163 23.28 1.81 10.44
N ASP A 164 22.07 1.66 10.98
CA ASP A 164 21.19 0.52 10.66
C ASP A 164 20.32 0.75 9.42
N GLN A 165 20.97 0.84 8.25
CA GLN A 165 20.30 1.12 6.98
C GLN A 165 19.22 0.09 6.65
N LYS A 166 19.51 -1.18 6.91
CA LYS A 166 18.59 -2.27 6.60
C LYS A 166 17.30 -2.14 7.41
N LYS A 167 17.37 -1.86 8.72
CA LYS A 167 16.16 -1.70 9.54
C LYS A 167 15.35 -0.48 9.10
N ARG A 168 16.01 0.63 8.74
CA ARG A 168 15.32 1.82 8.20
C ARG A 168 14.54 1.50 6.93
N GLU A 169 15.19 0.88 5.95
CA GLU A 169 14.56 0.51 4.67
C GLU A 169 13.37 -0.43 4.89
N GLN A 170 13.54 -1.45 5.74
CA GLN A 170 12.45 -2.39 6.08
C GLN A 170 11.26 -1.70 6.75
N LEU A 171 11.53 -0.77 7.67
CA LEU A 171 10.50 -0.06 8.41
C LEU A 171 9.74 0.92 7.53
N MET A 172 10.46 1.65 6.67
CA MET A 172 9.88 2.56 5.67
C MET A 172 9.02 1.80 4.68
N GLU A 173 9.52 0.71 4.11
CA GLU A 173 8.73 -0.12 3.20
C GLU A 173 7.44 -0.61 3.88
N SER A 174 7.54 -1.04 5.13
CA SER A 174 6.38 -1.51 5.89
C SER A 174 5.36 -0.39 6.18
N LEU A 175 5.85 0.82 6.45
CA LEU A 175 5.02 2.00 6.69
C LEU A 175 4.35 2.46 5.38
N ASP A 176 5.11 2.61 4.31
CA ASP A 176 4.62 2.99 2.98
C ASP A 176 3.55 2.01 2.50
N GLN A 177 3.77 0.71 2.68
CA GLN A 177 2.77 -0.31 2.36
C GLN A 177 1.47 -0.14 3.17
N ALA A 178 1.58 0.16 4.46
CA ALA A 178 0.40 0.36 5.32
C ALA A 178 -0.35 1.65 4.94
N VAL A 179 0.38 2.74 4.67
CA VAL A 179 -0.18 4.01 4.19
C VAL A 179 -0.86 3.81 2.82
N ASN A 180 -0.23 3.10 1.88
CA ASN A 180 -0.81 2.85 0.55
C ASN A 180 -2.12 2.06 0.62
N ARG A 181 -2.22 1.04 1.49
CA ARG A 181 -3.48 0.29 1.71
C ARG A 181 -4.57 1.21 2.23
N MET A 182 -4.24 2.05 3.20
CA MET A 182 -5.15 3.02 3.78
C MET A 182 -5.62 4.05 2.74
N ILE A 183 -4.71 4.64 1.95
CA ILE A 183 -5.08 5.60 0.89
C ILE A 183 -6.01 4.93 -0.12
N TYR A 184 -5.67 3.72 -0.54
CA TYR A 184 -6.49 2.97 -1.49
C TYR A 184 -7.88 2.69 -0.92
N HIS A 185 -7.98 2.29 0.34
CA HIS A 185 -9.24 1.95 1.00
C HIS A 185 -10.17 3.16 1.19
N TYR A 186 -9.66 4.22 1.81
CA TYR A 186 -10.48 5.40 2.12
C TYR A 186 -10.60 6.36 0.94
N ASN A 187 -9.79 6.17 -0.09
CA ASN A 187 -9.68 7.07 -1.23
C ASN A 187 -9.34 8.53 -0.82
N ILE A 188 -8.52 8.68 0.22
CA ILE A 188 -8.04 9.97 0.75
C ILE A 188 -6.53 10.02 0.56
N PRO A 189 -5.97 11.01 -0.15
CA PRO A 189 -4.54 11.09 -0.38
C PRO A 189 -3.79 11.42 0.93
N GLU A 190 -2.53 11.01 1.02
CA GLU A 190 -1.70 11.18 2.22
C GLU A 190 -1.66 12.64 2.69
N GLU A 191 -1.50 13.59 1.76
CA GLU A 191 -1.38 15.01 2.11
C GLU A 191 -2.66 15.53 2.80
N LYS A 192 -3.81 14.97 2.46
CA LYS A 192 -5.11 15.34 3.03
C LYS A 192 -5.29 14.78 4.45
N LEU A 193 -4.59 13.70 4.80
CA LEU A 193 -4.63 13.11 6.15
C LEU A 193 -3.79 13.89 7.16
N TYR A 194 -2.73 14.53 6.69
CA TYR A 194 -1.84 15.33 7.54
C TYR A 194 -2.00 16.84 7.31
N GLU A 195 -3.09 17.26 6.64
CA GLU A 195 -3.39 18.66 6.39
C GLU A 195 -3.65 19.43 7.69
N ASP A 196 -3.42 20.74 7.66
CA ASP A 196 -3.90 21.67 8.67
C ASP A 196 -5.43 21.80 8.58
N TYR A 197 -6.14 20.89 9.25
CA TYR A 197 -7.61 20.86 9.28
C TYR A 197 -8.25 22.14 9.82
N ILE A 198 -7.54 22.88 10.67
CA ILE A 198 -8.00 24.14 11.24
C ILE A 198 -8.03 25.20 10.14
N ALA A 199 -6.94 25.33 9.38
CA ALA A 199 -6.88 26.25 8.24
C ALA A 199 -7.88 25.86 7.13
N ALA A 200 -8.08 24.56 6.90
CA ALA A 200 -9.00 24.04 5.89
C ALA A 200 -10.48 24.18 6.30
N GLY A 201 -10.79 24.28 7.60
CA GLY A 201 -12.16 24.28 8.11
C GLY A 201 -12.88 22.94 7.93
N ASP A 202 -12.13 21.84 7.87
CA ASP A 202 -12.60 20.51 7.48
C ASP A 202 -12.68 19.55 8.69
N THR A 203 -13.64 19.84 9.59
CA THR A 203 -13.80 19.10 10.84
C THR A 203 -14.26 17.66 10.65
N GLU A 204 -14.94 17.36 9.55
CA GLU A 204 -15.41 16.01 9.22
C GLU A 204 -14.22 15.11 8.85
N THR A 205 -13.34 15.58 7.96
CA THR A 205 -12.12 14.84 7.61
C THR A 205 -11.19 14.72 8.81
N ALA A 206 -11.12 15.74 9.68
CA ALA A 206 -10.31 15.67 10.90
C ALA A 206 -10.73 14.52 11.83
N ALA A 207 -12.03 14.33 12.06
CA ALA A 207 -12.54 13.24 12.90
C ALA A 207 -12.28 11.87 12.27
N LEU A 208 -12.49 11.77 10.95
CA LEU A 208 -12.21 10.54 10.21
C LEU A 208 -10.71 10.20 10.21
N ALA A 209 -9.83 11.20 10.04
CA ALA A 209 -8.38 11.02 10.05
C ALA A 209 -7.87 10.45 11.37
N GLN A 210 -8.44 10.87 12.50
CA GLN A 210 -8.12 10.31 13.82
C GLN A 210 -8.39 8.80 13.89
N GLU A 211 -9.57 8.37 13.45
CA GLU A 211 -9.90 6.93 13.40
C GLU A 211 -9.03 6.20 12.38
N ILE A 212 -8.81 6.75 11.18
CA ILE A 212 -7.93 6.17 10.15
C ILE A 212 -6.53 5.89 10.72
N VAL A 213 -5.94 6.86 11.42
CA VAL A 213 -4.58 6.71 11.95
C VAL A 213 -4.51 5.78 13.14
N ARG A 214 -5.58 5.70 13.95
CA ARG A 214 -5.72 4.65 14.95
C ARG A 214 -5.70 3.26 14.32
N GLY A 215 -6.42 3.07 13.21
CA GLY A 215 -6.38 1.85 12.39
C GLY A 215 -4.96 1.59 11.87
N LEU A 216 -4.35 2.56 11.20
CA LEU A 216 -3.01 2.47 10.63
C LEU A 216 -1.94 2.10 11.67
N GLN A 217 -1.99 2.70 12.87
CA GLN A 217 -1.07 2.37 13.97
C GLN A 217 -1.19 0.89 14.38
N LYS A 218 -2.42 0.38 14.46
CA LYS A 218 -2.70 -1.02 14.77
C LYS A 218 -2.28 -1.94 13.62
N SER A 219 -2.58 -1.59 12.36
CA SER A 219 -2.15 -2.29 11.14
C SER A 219 -0.65 -2.49 11.11
N PHE A 220 0.11 -1.41 11.31
CA PHE A 220 1.56 -1.44 11.28
C PHE A 220 2.13 -2.32 12.40
N SER A 221 1.69 -2.12 13.65
CA SER A 221 2.13 -2.94 14.80
C SER A 221 1.87 -4.44 14.57
N ALA A 222 0.68 -4.78 14.10
CA ALA A 222 0.26 -6.15 13.87
C ALA A 222 0.98 -6.77 12.66
N SER A 223 1.27 -5.98 11.63
CA SER A 223 2.08 -6.41 10.48
C SER A 223 3.50 -6.79 10.90
N GLU A 224 4.16 -5.96 11.73
CA GLU A 224 5.51 -6.25 12.20
C GLU A 224 5.55 -7.48 13.12
N GLU A 225 4.52 -7.68 13.94
CA GLU A 225 4.35 -8.92 14.72
C GLU A 225 4.17 -10.14 13.80
N LEU A 226 3.30 -10.04 12.81
CA LEU A 226 3.01 -11.12 11.87
C LEU A 226 4.27 -11.55 11.10
N LYS A 227 5.05 -10.57 10.62
CA LYS A 227 6.34 -10.83 9.94
C LYS A 227 7.34 -11.54 10.86
N ARG A 228 7.41 -11.14 12.15
CA ARG A 228 8.27 -11.83 13.14
C ARG A 228 7.83 -13.26 13.43
N GLN A 229 6.52 -13.54 13.39
CA GLN A 229 5.96 -14.88 13.57
C GLN A 229 6.15 -15.77 12.33
N HIS A 230 6.29 -15.16 11.14
CA HIS A 230 6.41 -15.84 9.85
C HIS A 230 7.64 -15.36 9.06
N PRO A 231 8.88 -15.59 9.57
CA PRO A 231 10.10 -15.10 8.92
C PRO A 231 10.39 -15.79 7.57
N ASP A 232 9.70 -16.89 7.27
CA ASP A 232 9.76 -17.65 6.02
C ASP A 232 8.74 -17.16 4.97
N ALA A 233 7.79 -16.31 5.35
CA ALA A 233 6.87 -15.69 4.41
C ALA A 233 7.61 -14.67 3.54
N SER A 234 7.30 -14.66 2.24
CA SER A 234 7.83 -13.66 1.32
C SER A 234 7.16 -12.30 1.49
N TYR A 235 5.91 -12.30 1.99
CA TYR A 235 5.15 -11.08 2.25
C TYR A 235 4.07 -11.37 3.29
N ALA A 236 3.87 -10.47 4.25
CA ALA A 236 2.84 -10.59 5.27
C ALA A 236 2.40 -9.21 5.75
N TYR A 237 1.10 -9.03 5.95
CA TYR A 237 0.55 -7.79 6.51
C TYR A 237 -0.73 -8.05 7.30
N VAL A 238 -1.05 -7.08 8.16
CA VAL A 238 -2.34 -6.91 8.81
C VAL A 238 -2.80 -5.48 8.55
N ASP A 239 -4.06 -5.32 8.20
CA ASP A 239 -4.70 -4.03 7.97
C ASP A 239 -6.01 -3.92 8.73
N TYR A 240 -6.15 -2.87 9.55
CA TYR A 240 -7.36 -2.51 10.27
C TYR A 240 -7.98 -1.29 9.60
N HIS A 241 -9.23 -1.43 9.17
CA HIS A 241 -9.95 -0.36 8.48
C HIS A 241 -11.45 -0.36 8.83
N ILE A 242 -12.10 0.78 8.61
CA ILE A 242 -13.52 0.96 8.80
C ILE A 242 -14.25 0.71 7.48
N GLY A 243 -15.30 -0.12 7.54
CA GLY A 243 -16.12 -0.48 6.39
C GLY A 243 -15.40 -1.39 5.40
N ASP A 244 -16.07 -2.41 4.87
CA ASP A 244 -15.52 -3.27 3.83
C ASP A 244 -16.66 -3.72 2.90
N TYR A 245 -16.49 -3.49 1.59
CA TYR A 245 -17.52 -3.81 0.60
C TYR A 245 -17.84 -5.31 0.53
N ARG A 246 -16.91 -6.18 0.95
CA ARG A 246 -17.07 -7.64 0.93
C ARG A 246 -18.09 -8.15 1.95
N ASP A 247 -18.42 -7.35 2.97
CA ASP A 247 -19.43 -7.68 3.98
C ASP A 247 -20.84 -7.09 3.70
N ASN A 248 -21.08 -6.55 2.49
CA ASN A 248 -22.36 -6.14 1.84
C ASN A 248 -22.19 -4.79 1.12
N ASP A 249 -22.76 -4.64 -0.08
CA ASP A 249 -22.74 -3.39 -0.86
C ASP A 249 -23.42 -2.25 -0.07
N ASN A 250 -22.62 -1.31 0.44
CA ASN A 250 -23.03 0.01 0.95
C ASN A 250 -24.14 0.10 2.01
N ALA A 251 -24.56 -1.00 2.64
CA ALA A 251 -25.73 -0.97 3.52
C ALA A 251 -25.46 -1.03 5.04
N TYR A 252 -24.31 -1.51 5.55
CA TYR A 252 -24.09 -1.67 7.00
C TYR A 252 -22.60 -1.79 7.38
N PRO A 253 -22.17 -1.29 8.57
CA PRO A 253 -21.93 0.10 8.93
C PRO A 253 -20.43 0.39 9.10
N ALA A 254 -20.08 1.52 9.74
CA ALA A 254 -18.76 1.91 10.25
C ALA A 254 -18.14 0.93 11.27
N ALA A 255 -18.20 -0.38 11.00
CA ALA A 255 -17.56 -1.41 11.77
C ALA A 255 -16.08 -1.49 11.39
N TRP A 256 -15.28 -1.94 12.35
CA TRP A 256 -13.88 -2.23 12.12
C TRP A 256 -13.69 -3.63 11.56
N TYR A 257 -12.79 -3.73 10.59
CA TYR A 257 -12.35 -4.98 10.00
C TYR A 257 -10.84 -5.13 10.19
N ARG A 258 -10.39 -6.38 10.28
CA ARG A 258 -9.00 -6.80 10.21
C ARG A 258 -8.83 -7.68 8.98
N GLU A 259 -8.11 -7.19 7.99
CA GLU A 259 -7.58 -8.00 6.91
C GLU A 259 -6.17 -8.48 7.25
N GLN A 260 -5.90 -9.75 7.02
CA GLN A 260 -4.59 -10.36 7.22
C GLN A 260 -4.26 -11.20 6.00
N ALA A 261 -3.04 -11.07 5.48
CA ALA A 261 -2.55 -11.93 4.42
C ALA A 261 -1.11 -12.35 4.65
N ILE A 262 -0.82 -13.61 4.34
CA ILE A 262 0.51 -14.20 4.40
C ILE A 262 0.76 -14.96 3.10
N TYR A 263 1.88 -14.66 2.46
CA TYR A 263 2.27 -15.26 1.19
C TYR A 263 3.62 -15.96 1.34
N TRP A 264 3.66 -17.19 0.85
CA TRP A 264 4.88 -17.98 0.67
C TRP A 264 5.10 -18.26 -0.82
N ALA A 265 6.18 -18.97 -1.13
CA ALA A 265 6.54 -19.31 -2.50
C ALA A 265 5.48 -20.18 -3.20
N ASP A 266 4.78 -21.04 -2.47
CA ASP A 266 3.88 -22.08 -2.99
C ASP A 266 2.48 -22.08 -2.35
N LYS A 267 2.20 -21.16 -1.42
CA LYS A 267 0.91 -21.05 -0.75
C LYS A 267 0.64 -19.65 -0.23
N SER A 268 -0.61 -19.36 0.09
CA SER A 268 -1.02 -18.16 0.83
C SER A 268 -2.17 -18.45 1.76
N ARG A 269 -2.34 -17.57 2.74
CA ARG A 269 -3.50 -17.54 3.63
C ARG A 269 -3.99 -16.11 3.75
N THR A 270 -5.29 -15.90 3.57
CA THR A 270 -5.95 -14.62 3.73
C THR A 270 -7.10 -14.73 4.72
N GLU A 271 -7.37 -13.66 5.45
CA GLU A 271 -8.45 -13.58 6.41
C GLU A 271 -8.99 -12.16 6.45
N LEU A 272 -10.31 -12.00 6.40
CA LEU A 272 -11.03 -10.76 6.68
C LEU A 272 -11.99 -11.03 7.84
N VAL A 273 -11.83 -10.29 8.93
CA VAL A 273 -12.62 -10.46 10.16
C VAL A 273 -13.21 -9.13 10.58
N LYS A 274 -14.51 -9.08 10.82
CA LYS A 274 -15.14 -7.98 11.56
C LYS A 274 -14.69 -8.07 13.02
N VAL A 275 -14.20 -6.97 13.58
CA VAL A 275 -13.66 -6.91 14.95
C VAL A 275 -14.39 -5.88 15.79
N SER A 276 -14.25 -5.97 17.12
CA SER A 276 -14.77 -4.96 18.04
C SER A 276 -14.05 -3.62 17.87
N ASP A 277 -14.71 -2.53 18.24
CA ASP A 277 -14.16 -1.17 18.10
C ASP A 277 -12.82 -0.99 18.81
N ASP A 278 -12.55 -1.72 19.89
CA ASP A 278 -11.30 -1.70 20.65
C ASP A 278 -10.23 -2.69 20.14
N PHE A 279 -10.50 -3.38 19.03
CA PHE A 279 -9.67 -4.41 18.40
C PHE A 279 -9.36 -5.62 19.28
N SER A 280 -10.13 -5.84 20.35
CA SER A 280 -9.86 -6.91 21.32
C SER A 280 -10.54 -8.24 21.00
N GLN A 281 -11.59 -8.23 20.16
CA GLN A 281 -12.40 -9.40 19.86
C GLN A 281 -12.67 -9.52 18.37
N ASP A 282 -12.56 -10.75 17.87
CA ASP A 282 -13.08 -11.14 16.57
C ASP A 282 -14.59 -11.33 16.70
N VAL A 283 -15.36 -10.52 15.97
CA VAL A 283 -16.83 -10.54 15.98
C VAL A 283 -17.35 -11.56 14.99
N ARG A 284 -16.82 -11.55 13.76
CA ARG A 284 -17.25 -12.46 12.68
C ARG A 284 -16.19 -12.59 11.60
N THR A 285 -15.82 -13.81 11.22
CA THR A 285 -15.05 -14.05 10.00
C THR A 285 -15.93 -13.76 8.79
N ILE A 286 -15.50 -12.85 7.93
CA ILE A 286 -16.19 -12.54 6.66
C ILE A 286 -15.62 -13.41 5.55
N ILE A 287 -14.30 -13.55 5.49
CA ILE A 287 -13.60 -14.41 4.53
C ILE A 287 -12.42 -15.07 5.24
N TYR A 288 -12.22 -16.36 5.03
CA TYR A 288 -10.97 -17.06 5.31
C TYR A 288 -10.58 -17.88 4.08
N GLY A 289 -9.38 -17.67 3.56
CA GLY A 289 -8.90 -18.29 2.33
C GLY A 289 -7.56 -18.98 2.51
N GLU A 290 -7.40 -20.17 1.94
CA GLU A 290 -6.10 -20.81 1.74
C GLU A 290 -5.91 -21.17 0.28
N GLN A 291 -4.73 -20.85 -0.25
CA GLN A 291 -4.34 -21.18 -1.60
C GLN A 291 -3.02 -21.96 -1.60
N THR A 292 -2.90 -22.91 -2.53
CA THR A 292 -1.65 -23.64 -2.83
C THR A 292 -1.37 -23.59 -4.32
N LYS A 293 -0.09 -23.67 -4.69
CA LYS A 293 0.35 -23.73 -6.08
C LYS A 293 1.57 -24.63 -6.27
N VAL A 294 1.62 -25.29 -7.41
CA VAL A 294 2.72 -26.12 -7.89
C VAL A 294 3.23 -25.55 -9.20
N ILE A 295 4.52 -25.20 -9.24
CA ILE A 295 5.19 -24.72 -10.46
C ILE A 295 5.79 -25.93 -11.19
N GLY A 296 5.21 -26.27 -12.33
CA GLY A 296 5.67 -27.33 -13.21
C GLY A 296 6.56 -26.83 -14.34
N LYS A 297 6.92 -27.73 -15.26
CA LYS A 297 7.72 -27.38 -16.45
C LYS A 297 6.83 -26.68 -17.49
N GLY A 298 6.77 -25.35 -17.42
CA GLY A 298 6.00 -24.54 -18.37
C GLY A 298 4.51 -24.43 -18.04
N TYR A 299 4.12 -24.74 -16.80
CA TYR A 299 2.76 -24.54 -16.32
C TYR A 299 2.76 -24.28 -14.81
N THR A 300 1.67 -23.72 -14.30
CA THR A 300 1.38 -23.59 -12.87
C THR A 300 0.04 -24.27 -12.60
N TYR A 301 -0.04 -25.05 -11.54
CA TYR A 301 -1.29 -25.63 -11.03
C TYR A 301 -1.58 -25.03 -9.66
N GLY A 302 -2.84 -24.82 -9.30
CA GLY A 302 -3.19 -24.32 -7.96
C GLY A 302 -4.59 -24.70 -7.50
N ASN A 303 -4.79 -24.66 -6.18
CA ASN A 303 -6.09 -24.79 -5.55
C ASN A 303 -6.30 -23.63 -4.58
N SER A 304 -7.52 -23.10 -4.53
CA SER A 304 -7.96 -22.09 -3.56
C SER A 304 -9.25 -22.55 -2.90
N TYR A 305 -9.33 -22.40 -1.59
CA TYR A 305 -10.52 -22.67 -0.80
C TYR A 305 -10.82 -21.43 0.03
N GLU A 306 -11.99 -20.84 -0.16
CA GLU A 306 -12.45 -19.68 0.60
C GLU A 306 -13.74 -20.05 1.33
N PHE A 307 -13.77 -19.75 2.63
CA PHE A 307 -14.93 -19.82 3.52
C PHE A 307 -15.41 -18.40 3.77
N GLU A 308 -16.62 -18.08 3.32
CA GLU A 308 -17.08 -16.71 3.25
C GLU A 308 -18.53 -16.53 3.70
N SER A 309 -18.80 -15.41 4.35
CA SER A 309 -20.14 -14.95 4.73
C SER A 309 -20.27 -13.53 4.20
N ARG A 310 -20.44 -13.39 2.88
CA ARG A 310 -20.69 -12.10 2.24
C ARG A 310 -22.14 -11.71 2.46
N ASN A 311 -22.46 -10.41 2.49
CA ASN A 311 -23.82 -9.87 2.64
C ASN A 311 -24.37 -9.82 4.08
N GLY A 312 -23.52 -9.57 5.07
CA GLY A 312 -23.95 -9.22 6.43
C GLY A 312 -24.09 -10.39 7.42
N ASP A 313 -24.33 -10.02 8.68
CA ASP A 313 -24.16 -10.88 9.85
C ASP A 313 -25.16 -12.05 9.97
N ASP A 314 -26.24 -12.05 9.21
CA ASP A 314 -27.20 -13.17 9.21
C ASP A 314 -26.98 -14.15 8.05
N THR A 315 -26.05 -13.84 7.14
CA THR A 315 -25.81 -14.67 5.94
C THR A 315 -25.09 -15.96 6.31
N PRO A 316 -25.58 -17.15 5.88
CA PRO A 316 -24.87 -18.41 6.06
C PRO A 316 -23.51 -18.40 5.38
N TYR A 317 -22.58 -19.21 5.90
CA TYR A 317 -21.30 -19.39 5.25
C TYR A 317 -21.42 -20.23 3.98
N THR A 318 -20.66 -19.85 2.97
CA THR A 318 -20.50 -20.58 1.72
C THR A 318 -19.03 -20.81 1.42
N CYS A 319 -18.78 -21.74 0.49
CA CYS A 319 -17.47 -22.00 -0.07
C CYS A 319 -17.33 -21.40 -1.46
N ASP A 320 -16.20 -20.74 -1.71
CA ASP A 320 -15.69 -20.49 -3.06
C ASP A 320 -14.43 -21.34 -3.28
N ILE A 321 -14.56 -22.36 -4.12
CA ILE A 321 -13.54 -23.39 -4.34
C ILE A 321 -13.05 -23.27 -5.77
N LYS A 322 -11.73 -23.13 -5.94
CA LYS A 322 -11.08 -22.97 -7.24
C LYS A 322 -9.98 -24.01 -7.41
N GLU A 323 -9.93 -24.59 -8.60
CA GLU A 323 -8.75 -25.31 -9.11
C GLU A 323 -8.32 -24.65 -10.40
N SER A 324 -7.05 -24.26 -10.51
CA SER A 324 -6.53 -23.62 -11.72
C SER A 324 -5.34 -24.34 -12.31
N ILE A 325 -5.22 -24.23 -13.63
CA ILE A 325 -4.01 -24.58 -14.36
C ILE A 325 -3.72 -23.50 -15.41
N ALA A 326 -2.50 -23.00 -15.41
CA ALA A 326 -2.06 -21.90 -16.24
C ALA A 326 -0.78 -22.22 -17.01
N THR A 327 -0.61 -21.65 -18.20
CA THR A 327 0.60 -21.73 -19.01
C THR A 327 0.84 -20.44 -19.78
N THR A 328 2.06 -20.23 -20.25
CA THR A 328 2.44 -19.07 -21.06
C THR A 328 3.01 -19.54 -22.40
N ALA A 329 2.53 -18.97 -23.50
CA ALA A 329 3.04 -19.22 -24.85
C ALA A 329 2.90 -17.96 -25.71
N ASP A 330 3.92 -17.67 -26.53
CA ASP A 330 3.92 -16.55 -27.47
C ASP A 330 3.54 -15.18 -26.87
N GLY A 331 3.98 -14.92 -25.63
CA GLY A 331 3.69 -13.67 -24.91
C GLY A 331 2.27 -13.56 -24.36
N LYS A 332 1.52 -14.66 -24.35
CA LYS A 332 0.16 -14.76 -23.79
C LYS A 332 0.14 -15.75 -22.63
N GLU A 333 -0.72 -15.47 -21.67
CA GLU A 333 -1.06 -16.33 -20.55
C GLU A 333 -2.44 -16.96 -20.80
N TYR A 334 -2.56 -18.25 -20.50
CA TYR A 334 -3.78 -19.02 -20.61
C TYR A 334 -4.04 -19.69 -19.28
N GLU A 335 -5.19 -19.42 -18.67
CA GLU A 335 -5.57 -20.01 -17.39
C GLU A 335 -6.98 -20.60 -17.45
N LEU A 336 -7.08 -21.89 -17.15
CA LEU A 336 -8.34 -22.55 -16.88
C LEU A 336 -8.55 -22.54 -15.36
N VAL A 337 -9.68 -21.99 -14.90
CA VAL A 337 -10.09 -22.05 -13.49
C VAL A 337 -11.40 -22.82 -13.40
N ASN A 338 -11.39 -23.97 -12.74
CA ASN A 338 -12.60 -24.70 -12.38
C ASN A 338 -13.14 -24.20 -11.05
N LEU A 339 -14.46 -24.03 -10.94
CA LEU A 339 -15.11 -23.52 -9.75
C LEU A 339 -16.18 -24.48 -9.22
N ALA A 340 -16.26 -24.53 -7.90
CA ALA A 340 -17.33 -25.15 -7.16
C ALA A 340 -17.76 -24.23 -6.02
N ASN A 341 -19.05 -24.25 -5.69
CA ASN A 341 -19.59 -23.58 -4.52
C ASN A 341 -20.34 -24.58 -3.65
N GLY A 342 -20.49 -24.26 -2.37
CA GLY A 342 -21.21 -25.10 -1.41
C GLY A 342 -21.60 -24.33 -0.17
N GLU A 343 -22.52 -24.88 0.62
CA GLU A 343 -22.80 -24.40 1.96
C GLU A 343 -21.71 -24.87 2.93
N ALA A 344 -21.38 -24.06 3.93
CA ALA A 344 -20.39 -24.39 4.95
C ALA A 344 -20.88 -24.02 6.34
N GLN A 345 -20.35 -24.72 7.35
CA GLN A 345 -20.45 -24.33 8.76
C GLN A 345 -19.06 -24.01 9.32
N VAL A 346 -18.02 -24.67 8.79
CA VAL A 346 -16.62 -24.43 9.12
C VAL A 346 -15.77 -24.47 7.85
N PHE A 347 -14.58 -23.87 7.88
CA PHE A 347 -13.66 -23.87 6.75
C PHE A 347 -13.34 -25.27 6.20
N ALA A 348 -13.27 -26.29 7.07
CA ALA A 348 -13.01 -27.67 6.64
C ALA A 348 -14.08 -28.23 5.69
N ASP A 349 -15.31 -27.69 5.71
CA ASP A 349 -16.38 -28.09 4.78
C ASP A 349 -16.07 -27.66 3.34
N CYS A 350 -15.19 -26.65 3.17
CA CYS A 350 -14.79 -26.13 1.87
C CYS A 350 -13.66 -26.92 1.20
N ILE A 351 -13.12 -27.96 1.85
CA ILE A 351 -12.06 -28.79 1.30
C ILE A 351 -12.65 -30.17 0.92
N PRO A 352 -13.06 -30.37 -0.34
CA PRO A 352 -13.71 -31.60 -0.76
C PRO A 352 -12.72 -32.77 -0.86
N GLU A 353 -13.18 -34.00 -0.53
CA GLU A 353 -12.38 -35.22 -0.74
C GLU A 353 -12.09 -35.50 -2.22
N GLY A 354 -12.92 -35.00 -3.14
CA GLY A 354 -12.76 -35.15 -4.58
C GLY A 354 -13.39 -34.01 -5.36
N LEU A 355 -12.55 -33.21 -6.02
CA LEU A 355 -12.97 -31.95 -6.65
C LEU A 355 -13.70 -32.12 -7.98
N ALA A 356 -13.38 -33.16 -8.76
CA ALA A 356 -13.95 -33.36 -10.09
C ALA A 356 -15.49 -33.46 -10.12
N GLY A 357 -16.07 -34.00 -9.04
CA GLY A 357 -17.52 -34.17 -8.89
C GLY A 357 -18.26 -32.92 -8.42
N THR A 358 -17.56 -31.96 -7.80
CA THR A 358 -18.18 -30.73 -7.25
C THR A 358 -18.08 -29.55 -8.22
N ILE A 359 -17.16 -29.58 -9.17
CA ILE A 359 -16.98 -28.53 -10.17
C ILE A 359 -18.24 -28.38 -11.03
N THR A 360 -18.77 -27.16 -11.06
CA THR A 360 -20.01 -26.78 -11.76
C THR A 360 -19.79 -25.68 -12.78
N HIS A 361 -18.74 -24.88 -12.64
CA HIS A 361 -18.44 -23.76 -13.52
C HIS A 361 -16.94 -23.74 -13.86
N ARG A 362 -16.58 -23.03 -14.92
CA ARG A 362 -15.18 -22.71 -15.21
C ARG A 362 -15.00 -21.35 -15.84
N TYR A 363 -13.84 -20.76 -15.61
CA TYR A 363 -13.35 -19.61 -16.35
C TYR A 363 -12.27 -20.05 -17.32
N ALA A 364 -12.34 -19.53 -18.54
CA ALA A 364 -11.22 -19.49 -19.47
C ALA A 364 -10.69 -18.06 -19.51
N ILE A 365 -9.44 -17.87 -19.10
CA ILE A 365 -8.79 -16.57 -19.02
C ILE A 365 -7.64 -16.54 -20.02
N VAL A 366 -7.58 -15.48 -20.83
CA VAL A 366 -6.47 -15.21 -21.74
C VAL A 366 -5.92 -13.82 -21.45
N GLY A 367 -4.68 -13.78 -20.97
CA GLY A 367 -3.91 -12.55 -20.75
C GLY A 367 -2.91 -12.33 -21.88
N TYR A 368 -2.72 -11.09 -22.32
CA TYR A 368 -1.68 -10.75 -23.30
C TYR A 368 -1.26 -9.30 -23.22
N LYS A 369 -0.11 -8.97 -23.81
CA LYS A 369 0.37 -7.59 -23.96
C LYS A 369 0.36 -7.17 -25.41
N GLU A 370 -0.15 -5.97 -25.68
CA GLU A 370 -0.16 -5.37 -27.02
C GLU A 370 0.17 -3.88 -26.90
N ALA A 371 1.23 -3.44 -27.60
CA ALA A 371 1.86 -2.15 -27.37
C ALA A 371 2.20 -1.95 -25.87
N GLU A 372 1.75 -0.85 -25.26
CA GLU A 372 1.96 -0.52 -23.84
C GLU A 372 0.75 -0.92 -22.96
N ALA A 373 -0.19 -1.71 -23.49
CA ALA A 373 -1.38 -2.13 -22.79
C ALA A 373 -1.33 -3.62 -22.39
N GLU A 374 -1.80 -3.90 -21.20
CA GLU A 374 -2.08 -5.26 -20.72
C GLU A 374 -3.56 -5.57 -20.95
N HIS A 375 -3.84 -6.75 -21.47
CA HIS A 375 -5.19 -7.18 -21.78
C HIS A 375 -5.51 -8.49 -21.07
N LEU A 376 -6.75 -8.62 -20.61
CA LEU A 376 -7.26 -9.85 -20.01
C LEU A 376 -8.70 -10.05 -20.43
N SER A 377 -9.00 -11.23 -20.95
CA SER A 377 -10.36 -11.65 -21.27
C SER A 377 -10.72 -12.88 -20.46
N GLN A 378 -11.90 -12.85 -19.84
CA GLN A 378 -12.44 -13.95 -19.05
C GLN A 378 -13.80 -14.37 -19.61
N PHE A 379 -13.95 -15.68 -19.85
CA PHE A 379 -15.18 -16.31 -20.31
C PHE A 379 -15.65 -17.32 -19.27
N SER A 380 -16.92 -17.25 -18.87
CA SER A 380 -17.50 -18.19 -17.92
C SER A 380 -18.35 -19.26 -18.61
N TYR A 381 -18.21 -20.50 -18.17
CA TYR A 381 -18.97 -21.64 -18.68
C TYR A 381 -19.62 -22.41 -17.55
N THR A 382 -20.85 -22.86 -17.80
CA THR A 382 -21.59 -23.76 -16.91
C THR A 382 -21.40 -25.21 -17.36
N ARG A 383 -21.34 -26.14 -16.41
CA ARG A 383 -21.22 -27.57 -16.71
C ARG A 383 -22.58 -28.13 -17.10
N ASN A 384 -22.71 -28.60 -18.33
CA ASN A 384 -23.97 -29.10 -18.89
C ASN A 384 -23.89 -30.60 -19.18
N ALA A 385 -24.88 -31.37 -18.70
CA ALA A 385 -24.94 -32.82 -18.84
C ALA A 385 -23.65 -33.57 -18.42
N GLY A 386 -22.94 -33.04 -17.40
CA GLY A 386 -21.69 -33.60 -16.88
C GLY A 386 -20.43 -33.21 -17.66
N SER A 387 -20.54 -32.36 -18.67
CA SER A 387 -19.44 -31.96 -19.55
C SER A 387 -19.32 -30.44 -19.70
N PHE A 388 -18.13 -29.99 -20.08
CA PHE A 388 -17.85 -28.62 -20.52
C PHE A 388 -17.60 -28.61 -22.04
N PRO A 389 -17.78 -27.47 -22.73
CA PRO A 389 -17.63 -27.39 -24.19
C PRO A 389 -16.24 -27.80 -24.70
N PHE A 390 -15.20 -27.61 -23.87
CA PHE A 390 -13.82 -28.03 -24.14
C PHE A 390 -13.18 -28.58 -22.87
N LEU A 391 -12.13 -29.39 -23.02
CA LEU A 391 -11.31 -29.90 -21.92
C LEU A 391 -12.16 -30.52 -20.79
N SER A 392 -13.16 -31.33 -21.16
CA SER A 392 -14.19 -31.82 -20.23
C SER A 392 -13.64 -32.65 -19.06
N ASP A 393 -12.50 -33.30 -19.26
CA ASP A 393 -11.79 -34.12 -18.27
C ASP A 393 -10.72 -33.35 -17.48
N TRP A 394 -10.54 -32.05 -17.75
CA TRP A 394 -9.62 -31.18 -17.01
C TRP A 394 -10.34 -30.63 -15.78
N VAL A 395 -10.63 -31.53 -14.84
CA VAL A 395 -11.24 -31.27 -13.53
C VAL A 395 -10.65 -32.24 -12.51
N GLY A 396 -10.39 -31.78 -11.28
CA GLY A 396 -9.79 -32.62 -10.23
C GLY A 396 -8.42 -33.17 -10.64
N MET A 397 -7.53 -32.27 -11.04
CA MET A 397 -6.21 -32.54 -11.61
C MET A 397 -5.09 -32.64 -10.56
N ALA A 398 -5.42 -32.64 -9.26
CA ALA A 398 -4.42 -32.61 -8.18
C ALA A 398 -3.35 -33.71 -8.29
N ASP A 399 -3.72 -34.91 -8.74
CA ASP A 399 -2.80 -36.05 -8.85
C ASP A 399 -2.14 -36.20 -10.23
N ASP A 400 -2.66 -35.52 -11.25
CA ASP A 400 -2.26 -35.76 -12.65
C ASP A 400 -2.04 -34.50 -13.51
N HIS A 401 -2.04 -33.31 -12.90
CA HIS A 401 -1.81 -32.03 -13.58
C HIS A 401 -0.54 -32.03 -14.46
N ALA A 402 0.50 -32.76 -14.06
CA ALA A 402 1.74 -32.88 -14.81
C ALA A 402 1.62 -33.65 -16.15
N SER A 403 0.54 -34.43 -16.32
CA SER A 403 0.26 -35.18 -17.54
C SER A 403 -0.55 -34.38 -18.56
N ARG A 404 -1.11 -33.23 -18.16
CA ARG A 404 -1.98 -32.40 -18.99
C ARG A 404 -1.21 -31.75 -20.13
N ASN A 405 -1.77 -31.81 -21.34
CA ASN A 405 -1.12 -31.30 -22.53
C ASN A 405 -1.41 -29.80 -22.70
N MET A 406 -0.47 -28.95 -22.28
CA MET A 406 -0.65 -27.49 -22.36
C MET A 406 -0.91 -26.98 -23.79
N SER A 407 -0.44 -27.69 -24.83
CA SER A 407 -0.76 -27.34 -26.22
C SER A 407 -2.25 -27.47 -26.54
N GLU A 408 -2.97 -28.39 -25.87
CA GLU A 408 -4.41 -28.56 -26.01
C GLU A 408 -5.17 -27.41 -25.34
N LEU A 409 -4.71 -26.96 -24.17
CA LEU A 409 -5.22 -25.76 -23.50
C LEU A 409 -5.07 -24.54 -24.40
N ILE A 410 -3.86 -24.29 -24.90
CA ILE A 410 -3.56 -23.18 -25.82
C ILE A 410 -4.43 -23.26 -27.07
N ALA A 411 -4.49 -24.43 -27.73
CA ALA A 411 -5.27 -24.59 -28.95
C ALA A 411 -6.78 -24.41 -28.74
N SER A 412 -7.30 -24.72 -27.55
CA SER A 412 -8.71 -24.48 -27.20
C SER A 412 -8.95 -22.99 -26.96
N PHE A 413 -8.06 -22.31 -26.25
CA PHE A 413 -8.25 -20.91 -25.86
C PHE A 413 -7.97 -19.94 -27.03
N GLU A 414 -7.10 -20.30 -27.97
CA GLU A 414 -6.87 -19.53 -29.20
C GLU A 414 -8.09 -19.50 -30.15
N GLN A 415 -9.09 -20.34 -29.92
CA GLN A 415 -10.36 -20.29 -30.66
C GLN A 415 -11.35 -19.29 -30.08
N LEU A 416 -11.13 -18.82 -28.84
CA LEU A 416 -12.00 -17.87 -28.18
C LEU A 416 -11.83 -16.48 -28.82
N PRO A 417 -12.89 -15.66 -28.86
CA PRO A 417 -12.78 -14.27 -29.30
C PRO A 417 -12.13 -13.42 -28.20
N TYR A 418 -10.93 -13.75 -27.72
CA TYR A 418 -10.32 -13.13 -26.52
C TYR A 418 -9.72 -11.75 -26.77
N ARG A 419 -9.58 -11.30 -28.03
CA ARG A 419 -9.00 -9.99 -28.31
C ARG A 419 -9.91 -8.88 -27.78
N TYR A 420 -9.31 -7.84 -27.21
CA TYR A 420 -10.01 -6.75 -26.56
C TYR A 420 -10.99 -6.02 -27.49
N ASP A 421 -10.68 -5.85 -28.78
CA ASP A 421 -11.58 -5.20 -29.74
C ASP A 421 -12.58 -6.17 -30.42
N ASP A 422 -12.43 -7.48 -30.20
CA ASP A 422 -13.27 -8.49 -30.85
C ASP A 422 -14.60 -8.67 -30.10
N LYS A 423 -15.67 -8.01 -30.52
CA LYS A 423 -16.98 -8.12 -29.85
C LYS A 423 -17.79 -9.35 -30.30
N THR A 424 -17.17 -10.33 -30.95
CA THR A 424 -17.85 -11.55 -31.37
C THR A 424 -18.36 -12.29 -30.13
N ALA A 425 -19.64 -12.67 -30.15
CA ALA A 425 -20.23 -13.43 -29.07
C ALA A 425 -19.64 -14.85 -29.01
N GLU A 426 -19.33 -15.31 -27.80
CA GLU A 426 -19.00 -16.71 -27.52
C GLU A 426 -20.29 -17.43 -27.07
N PRO A 427 -20.96 -18.19 -27.95
CA PRO A 427 -22.31 -18.69 -27.70
C PRO A 427 -22.39 -19.68 -26.54
N ASP A 428 -21.31 -20.38 -26.22
CA ASP A 428 -21.29 -21.34 -25.11
C ASP A 428 -20.93 -20.68 -23.77
N ALA A 429 -20.42 -19.43 -23.78
CA ALA A 429 -20.13 -18.69 -22.57
C ALA A 429 -21.42 -18.16 -21.95
N ALA A 430 -21.58 -18.38 -20.64
CA ALA A 430 -22.66 -17.81 -19.84
C ALA A 430 -22.54 -16.28 -19.72
N TRP A 431 -21.30 -15.78 -19.62
CA TRP A 431 -20.95 -14.36 -19.63
C TRP A 431 -19.46 -14.21 -19.97
N TRP A 432 -19.05 -13.01 -20.37
CA TRP A 432 -17.63 -12.70 -20.59
C TRP A 432 -17.32 -11.24 -20.31
N VAL A 433 -16.10 -10.97 -19.87
CA VAL A 433 -15.59 -9.61 -19.63
C VAL A 433 -14.20 -9.47 -20.22
N LYS A 434 -13.91 -8.28 -20.74
CA LYS A 434 -12.61 -7.96 -21.33
C LYS A 434 -12.09 -6.66 -20.77
N ASN A 435 -10.82 -6.67 -20.40
CA ASN A 435 -10.16 -5.58 -19.74
C ASN A 435 -8.94 -5.14 -20.57
N GLN A 436 -8.71 -3.84 -20.61
CA GLN A 436 -7.47 -3.23 -21.07
C GLN A 436 -6.95 -2.35 -19.94
N THR A 437 -5.70 -2.56 -19.54
CA THR A 437 -5.01 -1.76 -18.54
C THR A 437 -3.82 -1.05 -19.20
N THR A 438 -3.76 0.27 -19.05
CA THR A 438 -2.64 1.10 -19.49
C THR A 438 -2.02 1.80 -18.30
N THR A 439 -0.69 1.83 -18.25
CA THR A 439 0.05 2.56 -17.21
C THR A 439 0.86 3.68 -17.86
N GLU A 440 0.59 4.91 -17.44
CA GLU A 440 1.32 6.10 -17.86
C GLU A 440 2.70 6.20 -17.19
N SER A 441 3.59 7.02 -17.76
CA SER A 441 4.94 7.23 -17.21
C SER A 441 4.96 7.88 -15.82
N ASN A 442 3.87 8.55 -15.43
CA ASN A 442 3.68 9.14 -14.11
C ASN A 442 3.13 8.14 -13.07
N GLY A 443 2.89 6.88 -13.46
CA GLY A 443 2.37 5.83 -12.58
C GLY A 443 0.84 5.75 -12.51
N VAL A 444 0.09 6.58 -13.25
CA VAL A 444 -1.37 6.45 -13.35
C VAL A 444 -1.71 5.19 -14.14
N THR A 445 -2.57 4.34 -13.57
CA THR A 445 -3.07 3.14 -14.22
C THR A 445 -4.56 3.31 -14.51
N THR A 446 -4.95 3.10 -15.76
CA THR A 446 -6.36 3.09 -16.17
C THR A 446 -6.72 1.70 -16.68
N THR A 447 -7.72 1.08 -16.07
CA THR A 447 -8.34 -0.16 -16.52
C THR A 447 -9.72 0.13 -17.11
N ILE A 448 -9.92 -0.17 -18.38
CA ILE A 448 -11.22 -0.13 -19.03
C ILE A 448 -11.69 -1.57 -19.22
N SER A 449 -12.88 -1.89 -18.71
CA SER A 449 -13.53 -3.16 -18.92
C SER A 449 -14.86 -3.01 -19.63
N TYR A 450 -15.25 -4.04 -20.38
CA TYR A 450 -16.60 -4.18 -20.88
C TYR A 450 -17.03 -5.64 -20.99
N ASP A 451 -18.33 -5.87 -20.94
CA ASP A 451 -18.92 -7.21 -20.90
C ASP A 451 -19.89 -7.49 -22.05
N GLU A 452 -20.47 -8.69 -22.04
CA GLU A 452 -21.41 -9.15 -23.06
C GLU A 452 -22.71 -8.33 -23.14
N GLN A 453 -23.02 -7.57 -22.09
CA GLN A 453 -24.20 -6.70 -22.02
C GLN A 453 -23.90 -5.28 -22.53
N GLY A 454 -22.67 -5.01 -22.96
CA GLY A 454 -22.23 -3.69 -23.42
C GLY A 454 -22.09 -2.69 -22.27
N ARG A 455 -21.94 -3.17 -21.03
CA ARG A 455 -21.65 -2.31 -19.88
C ARG A 455 -20.16 -2.03 -19.85
N TYR A 456 -19.78 -0.76 -19.78
CA TYR A 456 -18.39 -0.34 -19.66
C TYR A 456 -18.10 0.16 -18.26
N ARG A 457 -16.92 -0.19 -17.73
CA ARG A 457 -16.36 0.41 -16.52
C ARG A 457 -14.96 0.93 -16.81
N LYS A 458 -14.61 2.04 -16.18
CA LYS A 458 -13.28 2.63 -16.21
C LYS A 458 -12.85 2.88 -14.78
N PHE A 459 -11.79 2.18 -14.38
CA PHE A 459 -11.18 2.32 -13.07
C PHE A 459 -9.81 2.96 -13.23
N THR A 460 -9.60 4.11 -12.60
CA THR A 460 -8.34 4.85 -12.66
C THR A 460 -7.72 4.85 -11.28
N VAL A 461 -6.48 4.37 -11.15
CA VAL A 461 -5.65 4.54 -9.95
C VAL A 461 -4.61 5.63 -10.25
N PHE A 462 -4.62 6.68 -9.45
CA PHE A 462 -3.70 7.81 -9.59
C PHE A 462 -2.36 7.52 -8.92
N ALA A 463 -1.33 8.30 -9.28
CA ALA A 463 0.02 8.13 -8.76
C ALA A 463 0.12 8.28 -7.23
N ASN A 464 -0.83 9.00 -6.61
CA ASN A 464 -0.93 9.16 -5.16
C ASN A 464 -1.71 8.02 -4.47
N GLY A 465 -2.11 6.96 -5.20
CA GLY A 465 -2.83 5.80 -4.67
C GLY A 465 -4.36 5.94 -4.61
N THR A 466 -4.91 7.15 -4.76
CA THR A 466 -6.36 7.37 -4.85
C THR A 466 -6.92 6.79 -6.16
N HIS A 467 -8.23 6.59 -6.22
CA HIS A 467 -8.87 5.99 -7.38
C HIS A 467 -10.25 6.59 -7.69
N THR A 468 -10.70 6.38 -8.93
CA THR A 468 -12.06 6.73 -9.38
C THR A 468 -12.64 5.59 -10.20
N GLU A 469 -13.94 5.39 -10.09
CA GLU A 469 -14.71 4.49 -10.95
C GLU A 469 -15.75 5.28 -11.76
N GLU A 470 -15.75 5.07 -13.08
CA GLU A 470 -16.70 5.65 -14.02
C GLU A 470 -17.36 4.53 -14.83
N CYS A 471 -18.62 4.70 -15.21
CA CYS A 471 -19.36 3.75 -16.02
C CYS A 471 -19.85 4.38 -17.33
N GLY A 472 -20.05 3.55 -18.35
CA GLY A 472 -20.52 3.96 -19.66
C GLY A 472 -21.19 2.83 -20.43
N THR A 473 -21.65 3.14 -21.65
CA THR A 473 -22.31 2.17 -22.55
C THR A 473 -21.63 2.03 -23.91
N ASP A 474 -20.61 2.84 -24.18
CA ASP A 474 -19.94 2.90 -25.50
C ASP A 474 -18.41 2.98 -25.41
N GLY A 475 -17.84 3.06 -24.20
CA GLY A 475 -16.41 3.24 -23.98
C GLY A 475 -15.88 4.64 -24.30
N VAL A 476 -16.76 5.62 -24.54
CA VAL A 476 -16.40 7.00 -24.89
C VAL A 476 -17.03 8.00 -23.93
N ALA A 477 -18.33 7.85 -23.66
CA ALA A 477 -19.06 8.66 -22.70
C ALA A 477 -19.02 7.99 -21.32
N TRP A 478 -18.45 8.71 -20.35
CA TRP A 478 -18.26 8.25 -18.97
C TRP A 478 -19.12 9.08 -18.02
N GLY A 479 -19.70 8.42 -17.02
CA GLY A 479 -20.47 9.04 -15.96
C GLY A 479 -20.39 8.26 -14.66
N THR A 480 -21.17 8.67 -13.67
CA THR A 480 -21.29 7.96 -12.39
C THR A 480 -21.86 6.56 -12.60
N CYS A 481 -21.25 5.56 -11.97
CA CYS A 481 -21.81 4.22 -11.92
C CYS A 481 -23.10 4.23 -11.10
N ASN A 482 -24.24 3.96 -11.76
CA ASN A 482 -25.48 3.69 -11.05
C ASN A 482 -25.40 2.25 -10.50
N GLN A 483 -25.60 2.09 -9.20
CA GLN A 483 -25.64 0.78 -8.54
C GLN A 483 -26.82 -0.06 -9.03
#